data_AF-A0A6V7UX89-F1
#
_entry.id   AF-A0A6V7UX89-F1
#
_cell.length_a   1.000
_cell.length_b   1.000
_cell.length_c   1.000
_cell.angle_alpha   90.00
_cell.angle_beta   90.00
_cell.angle_gamma   90.00
#
_symmetry.space_group_name_H-M   'P 1'
#
loop_
_entity.id
_entity.type
_entity.pdbx_description
1 polymer ?
#
loop_
_entity_poly.entity_id
_entity_poly.type
_entity_poly.pdbx_seq_one_letter_code
_entity_poly.pdbx_strand_id
1 'polypeptide(L)'
;MIQHIPWDKLTFTGRFIFIEESVRGTSPNRLLFLIKCVFFMALDITLCFVATIASYRLLAWALFTPAERGFYCDDESIREEFKENTVPTLTLLGITLAGPFFIIVIANFIIKMRQQNMELAETFNRSTFVYLDYLAAFWLTTLSIDIIKCFVGRTRPNFIAMCAPQEFNDICIEHPEAFVPIAHCTTGWKKSRNSKLSFPSGHAAISVFSTLFLFFLFERLTETNF
;
A
#
# COMPACT_ATOMS: atom_id res chain seq x y z
N MET A 1 -25.31 -8.97 -23.02
CA MET A 1 -24.65 -7.86 -23.75
C MET A 1 -24.15 -6.87 -22.71
N ILE A 2 -23.02 -7.17 -22.08
CA ILE A 2 -22.34 -6.25 -21.17
C ILE A 2 -21.45 -5.40 -22.07
N GLN A 3 -21.85 -4.16 -22.33
CA GLN A 3 -20.96 -3.21 -23.00
C GLN A 3 -19.69 -3.10 -22.15
N HIS A 4 -18.57 -3.61 -22.67
CA HIS A 4 -17.26 -3.25 -22.17
C HIS A 4 -17.15 -1.73 -22.29
N ILE A 5 -17.32 -1.03 -21.16
CA ILE A 5 -16.96 0.37 -21.07
C ILE A 5 -15.45 0.40 -21.36
N PRO A 6 -14.99 1.04 -22.45
CA PRO A 6 -13.57 1.13 -22.71
C PRO A 6 -12.94 1.91 -21.56
N TRP A 7 -12.05 1.25 -20.83
CA TRP A 7 -11.38 1.80 -19.65
C TRP A 7 -10.71 3.15 -19.94
N ASP A 8 -10.34 3.36 -21.21
CA ASP A 8 -9.82 4.58 -21.84
C ASP A 8 -10.65 5.84 -21.54
N LYS A 9 -11.93 5.70 -21.16
CA LYS A 9 -12.81 6.84 -20.81
C LYS A 9 -12.99 7.07 -19.31
N LEU A 10 -12.38 6.26 -18.44
CA LEU A 10 -12.53 6.39 -16.99
C LEU A 10 -11.55 7.39 -16.38
N THR A 11 -10.31 7.41 -16.86
CA THR A 11 -9.26 8.32 -16.38
C THR A 11 -9.31 9.66 -17.11
N PHE A 12 -8.91 10.73 -16.42
CA PHE A 12 -8.76 12.04 -17.06
C PHE A 12 -7.67 11.98 -18.14
N THR A 13 -6.61 11.20 -17.93
CA THR A 13 -5.56 10.93 -18.91
C THR A 13 -6.12 10.34 -20.20
N GLY A 14 -6.94 9.28 -20.11
CA GLY A 14 -7.50 8.62 -21.29
C GLY A 14 -8.50 9.49 -22.03
N ARG A 15 -9.35 10.26 -21.30
CA ARG A 15 -10.26 11.24 -21.89
C ARG A 15 -9.52 12.35 -22.63
N PHE A 16 -8.46 12.88 -22.04
CA PHE A 16 -7.66 13.92 -22.67
C PHE A 16 -7.05 13.43 -23.98
N ILE A 17 -6.48 12.22 -23.97
CA ILE A 17 -5.83 11.63 -25.16
C ILE A 17 -6.86 11.40 -26.28
N PHE A 18 -8.04 10.87 -25.95
CA PHE A 18 -9.13 10.70 -26.92
C PHE A 18 -9.57 12.03 -27.53
N ILE A 19 -9.69 13.09 -26.72
CA ILE A 19 -10.05 14.43 -27.20
C ILE A 19 -8.95 14.98 -28.10
N GLU A 20 -7.68 14.91 -27.69
CA GLU A 20 -6.56 15.44 -28.48
C GLU A 20 -6.42 14.68 -29.81
N GLU A 21 -6.65 13.37 -29.81
CA GLU A 21 -6.67 12.55 -31.01
C GLU A 21 -7.86 12.87 -31.93
N SER A 22 -9.00 13.33 -31.38
CA SER A 22 -10.12 13.84 -32.19
C SER A 22 -9.87 15.26 -32.75
N VAL A 23 -8.99 16.04 -32.11
CA VAL A 23 -8.67 17.44 -32.45
C VAL A 23 -7.40 17.52 -33.32
N ARG A 24 -6.94 16.41 -33.94
CA ARG A 24 -5.70 16.24 -34.72
C ARG A 24 -5.63 17.08 -36.03
N GLY A 25 -5.91 18.38 -35.97
CA GLY A 25 -5.88 19.35 -37.07
C GLY A 25 -4.92 20.54 -36.87
N THR A 26 -4.29 20.69 -35.71
CA THR A 26 -3.35 21.80 -35.45
C THR A 26 -2.16 21.29 -34.66
N SER A 27 -0.94 21.41 -35.23
CA SER A 27 0.30 20.91 -34.64
C SER A 27 0.51 21.50 -33.23
N PRO A 28 0.35 20.72 -32.15
CA PRO A 28 0.59 21.23 -30.82
C PRO A 28 2.10 21.32 -30.57
N ASN A 29 2.53 22.37 -29.86
CA ASN A 29 3.89 22.42 -29.31
C ASN A 29 4.13 21.14 -28.49
N ARG A 30 5.07 20.27 -28.89
CA ARG A 30 5.33 18.96 -28.25
C ARG A 30 5.53 19.07 -26.74
N LEU A 31 6.14 20.17 -26.28
CA LEU A 31 6.32 20.49 -24.87
C LEU A 31 4.98 20.70 -24.14
N LEU A 32 4.06 21.46 -24.73
CA LEU A 32 2.75 21.72 -24.13
C LEU A 32 1.91 20.44 -24.05
N PHE A 33 1.99 19.60 -25.08
CA PHE A 33 1.35 18.29 -25.10
C PHE A 33 1.87 17.41 -23.94
N LEU A 34 3.19 17.32 -23.79
CA LEU A 34 3.84 16.60 -22.69
C LEU A 34 3.42 17.10 -21.31
N ILE A 35 3.41 18.42 -21.11
CA ILE A 35 2.98 19.04 -19.85
C ILE A 35 1.54 18.64 -19.51
N LYS A 36 0.63 18.66 -20.50
CA LYS A 36 -0.76 18.24 -20.30
C LYS A 36 -0.86 16.76 -19.92
N CYS A 37 -0.14 15.86 -20.60
CA CYS A 37 -0.15 14.43 -20.27
C CYS A 37 0.33 14.17 -18.83
N VAL A 38 1.45 14.78 -18.43
CA VAL A 38 1.99 14.64 -17.06
C VAL A 38 1.01 15.21 -16.03
N PHE A 39 0.38 16.34 -16.33
CA PHE A 39 -0.62 16.95 -15.45
C PHE A 39 -1.83 16.04 -15.21
N PHE A 40 -2.42 15.47 -16.28
CA PHE A 40 -3.57 14.57 -16.13
C PHE A 40 -3.21 13.25 -15.44
N MET A 41 -2.02 12.69 -15.73
CA MET A 41 -1.52 11.52 -15.02
C MET A 41 -1.36 11.80 -13.52
N ALA A 42 -0.74 12.94 -13.17
CA ALA A 42 -0.59 13.35 -11.78
C ALA A 42 -1.94 13.57 -11.09
N LEU A 43 -2.93 14.13 -11.80
CA LEU A 43 -4.29 14.31 -11.30
C LEU A 43 -4.95 12.96 -10.99
N ASP A 44 -4.94 12.01 -11.94
CA ASP A 44 -5.51 10.67 -11.75
C ASP A 44 -4.88 9.94 -10.56
N ILE A 45 -3.55 9.97 -10.46
CA ILE A 45 -2.78 9.37 -9.36
C ILE A 45 -3.13 10.04 -8.03
N THR A 46 -3.20 11.38 -7.99
CA THR A 46 -3.53 12.14 -6.78
C THR A 46 -4.95 11.82 -6.31
N LEU A 47 -5.92 11.78 -7.22
CA LEU A 47 -7.29 11.40 -6.92
C LEU A 47 -7.38 9.98 -6.35
N CYS A 48 -6.62 9.03 -6.91
CA CYS A 48 -6.52 7.68 -6.40
C CYS A 48 -5.93 7.63 -4.98
N PHE A 49 -4.84 8.36 -4.72
CA PHE A 49 -4.26 8.45 -3.37
C PHE A 49 -5.22 9.06 -2.35
N VAL A 50 -5.92 10.14 -2.72
CA VAL A 50 -6.92 10.76 -1.84
C VAL A 50 -8.05 9.78 -1.53
N ALA A 51 -8.55 9.06 -2.54
CA ALA A 51 -9.62 8.07 -2.36
C ALA A 51 -9.18 6.88 -1.48
N THR A 52 -7.96 6.35 -1.69
CA THR A 52 -7.42 5.24 -0.88
C THR A 52 -7.16 5.65 0.57
N ILE A 53 -6.65 6.86 0.82
CA ILE A 53 -6.46 7.39 2.17
C ILE A 53 -7.81 7.63 2.86
N ALA A 54 -8.77 8.27 2.17
CA ALA A 54 -10.08 8.55 2.73
C ALA A 54 -10.84 7.26 3.10
N SER A 55 -10.84 6.27 2.20
CA SER A 55 -11.47 4.97 2.45
C SER A 55 -10.76 4.20 3.56
N TYR A 56 -9.42 4.21 3.63
CA TYR A 56 -8.67 3.59 4.73
C TYR A 56 -9.02 4.23 6.08
N ARG A 57 -9.12 5.58 6.15
CA ARG A 57 -9.49 6.29 7.37
C ARG A 57 -10.91 5.95 7.83
N LEU A 58 -11.84 5.85 6.89
CA LEU A 58 -13.23 5.47 7.15
C LEU A 58 -13.31 4.04 7.72
N LEU A 59 -12.66 3.09 7.06
CA LEU A 59 -12.64 1.69 7.49
C LEU A 59 -11.89 1.50 8.81
N ALA A 60 -10.83 2.28 9.03
CA ALA A 60 -10.04 2.18 10.25
C ALA A 60 -10.81 2.54 11.51
N TRP A 61 -11.77 3.46 11.40
CA TRP A 61 -12.63 3.81 12.52
C TRP A 61 -13.63 2.68 12.86
N ALA A 62 -14.09 1.92 11.85
CA ALA A 62 -15.13 0.92 12.04
C ALA A 62 -14.61 -0.52 12.30
N LEU A 63 -13.48 -0.91 11.70
CA LEU A 63 -13.07 -2.32 11.60
C LEU A 63 -11.75 -2.67 12.31
N PHE A 64 -10.97 -1.69 12.77
CA PHE A 64 -9.58 -1.91 13.20
C PHE A 64 -9.36 -1.93 14.71
N THR A 65 -10.26 -2.58 15.45
CA THR A 65 -10.04 -2.95 16.85
C THR A 65 -9.30 -4.31 16.91
N PRO A 66 -8.11 -4.39 17.55
CA PRO A 66 -7.42 -5.66 17.72
C PRO A 66 -8.24 -6.60 18.62
N ALA A 67 -8.23 -7.90 18.30
CA ALA A 67 -8.73 -8.92 19.22
C ALA A 67 -7.91 -8.86 20.52
N GLU A 68 -8.60 -8.79 21.66
CA GLU A 68 -7.97 -8.82 22.98
C GLU A 68 -7.52 -10.25 23.29
N ARG A 69 -6.27 -10.39 23.75
CA ARG A 69 -5.69 -11.65 24.18
C ARG A 69 -4.99 -11.46 25.51
N GLY A 70 -5.20 -12.41 26.40
CA GLY A 70 -4.44 -12.50 27.64
C GLY A 70 -3.00 -12.91 27.40
N PHE A 71 -2.17 -12.74 28.42
CA PHE A 71 -0.78 -13.14 28.42
C PHE A 71 -0.44 -13.85 29.73
N TYR A 72 0.61 -14.68 29.70
CA TYR A 72 1.13 -15.29 30.91
C TYR A 72 2.22 -14.43 31.52
N CYS A 73 2.24 -14.35 32.84
CA CYS A 73 3.23 -13.57 33.56
C CYS A 73 4.65 -14.06 33.27
N ASP A 74 4.89 -15.36 33.12
CA ASP A 74 6.19 -15.99 32.84
C ASP A 74 6.62 -15.97 31.37
N ASP A 75 5.81 -15.40 30.47
CA ASP A 75 6.10 -15.36 29.04
C ASP A 75 7.26 -14.39 28.74
N GLU A 76 8.46 -14.94 28.55
CA GLU A 76 9.64 -14.16 28.15
C GLU A 76 9.52 -13.59 26.74
N SER A 77 8.70 -14.20 25.88
CA SER A 77 8.60 -13.80 24.47
C SER A 77 8.00 -12.40 24.28
N ILE A 78 7.35 -11.83 25.30
CA ILE A 78 6.70 -10.51 25.29
C ILE A 78 7.44 -9.43 26.10
N ARG A 79 8.64 -9.75 26.62
CA ARG A 79 9.44 -8.89 27.51
C ARG A 79 10.62 -8.21 26.81
N GLU A 80 10.74 -8.32 25.50
CA GLU A 80 11.81 -7.66 24.74
C GLU A 80 11.72 -6.13 24.84
N GLU A 81 12.88 -5.48 24.83
CA GLU A 81 12.94 -4.02 24.85
C GLU A 81 12.36 -3.42 23.57
N PHE A 82 11.79 -2.21 23.69
CA PHE A 82 11.32 -1.48 22.54
C PHE A 82 12.52 -0.97 21.71
N LYS A 83 12.75 -1.60 20.56
CA LYS A 83 13.68 -1.12 19.53
C LYS A 83 12.90 -0.43 18.42
N GLU A 84 13.42 0.71 17.96
CA GLU A 84 12.87 1.37 16.79
C GLU A 84 13.05 0.50 15.53
N ASN A 85 12.15 0.65 14.56
CA ASN A 85 12.21 -0.13 13.33
C ASN A 85 13.52 0.22 12.57
N THR A 86 14.29 -0.81 12.19
CA THR A 86 15.52 -0.63 11.39
C THR A 86 15.26 0.09 10.06
N VAL A 87 14.10 -0.18 9.45
CA VAL A 87 13.62 0.55 8.26
C VAL A 87 12.40 1.37 8.64
N PRO A 88 12.45 2.70 8.51
CA PRO A 88 11.28 3.53 8.74
C PRO A 88 10.15 3.16 7.78
N THR A 89 8.92 3.04 8.29
CA THR A 89 7.74 2.71 7.48
C THR A 89 7.57 3.68 6.30
N LEU A 90 7.89 4.96 6.50
CA LEU A 90 7.79 5.97 5.44
C LEU A 90 8.77 5.70 4.30
N THR A 91 10.00 5.27 4.62
CA THR A 91 11.01 4.90 3.63
C THR A 91 10.56 3.69 2.84
N LEU A 92 10.03 2.66 3.50
CA LEU A 92 9.51 1.49 2.82
C LEU A 92 8.38 1.87 1.85
N LEU A 93 7.38 2.63 2.34
CA LEU A 93 6.26 3.08 1.51
C LEU A 93 6.75 3.90 0.32
N GLY A 94 7.70 4.83 0.53
CA GLY A 94 8.31 5.62 -0.53
C GLY A 94 8.95 4.74 -1.60
N ILE A 95 9.75 3.75 -1.21
CA ILE A 95 10.39 2.82 -2.16
C ILE A 95 9.34 1.98 -2.90
N THR A 96 8.34 1.43 -2.19
CA THR A 96 7.33 0.56 -2.81
C THR A 96 6.30 1.30 -3.65
N LEU A 97 6.16 2.62 -3.52
CA LEU A 97 5.29 3.42 -4.38
C LEU A 97 6.08 4.02 -5.55
N ALA A 98 7.21 4.66 -5.27
CA ALA A 98 8.02 5.30 -6.30
C ALA A 98 8.73 4.30 -7.21
N GLY A 99 9.26 3.19 -6.66
CA GLY A 99 9.98 2.18 -7.43
C GLY A 99 9.14 1.62 -8.58
N PRO A 100 7.96 1.03 -8.31
CA PRO A 100 7.08 0.53 -9.35
C PRO A 100 6.62 1.59 -10.35
N PHE A 101 6.34 2.82 -9.90
CA PHE A 101 6.00 3.93 -10.79
C PHE A 101 7.08 4.15 -11.87
N PHE A 102 8.33 4.32 -11.47
CA PHE A 102 9.43 4.54 -12.41
C PHE A 102 9.65 3.33 -13.32
N ILE A 103 9.59 2.12 -12.76
CA ILE A 103 9.75 0.88 -13.54
C ILE A 103 8.67 0.76 -14.62
N ILE A 104 7.40 1.01 -14.29
CA ILE A 104 6.29 0.96 -15.24
C ILE A 104 6.47 1.97 -16.38
N VAL A 105 6.81 3.22 -16.05
CA VAL A 105 7.01 4.29 -17.05
C VAL A 105 8.19 3.95 -17.97
N ILE A 106 9.33 3.55 -17.40
CA ILE A 106 10.53 3.18 -18.17
C ILE A 106 10.27 1.96 -19.05
N ALA A 107 9.63 0.91 -18.52
CA ALA A 107 9.36 -0.31 -19.27
C ALA A 107 8.43 -0.04 -20.48
N ASN A 108 7.33 0.69 -20.29
CA ASN A 108 6.44 1.05 -21.39
C ASN A 108 7.14 1.92 -22.44
N PHE A 109 7.99 2.85 -22.00
CA PHE A 109 8.77 3.70 -22.90
C PHE A 109 9.76 2.90 -23.75
N ILE A 110 10.51 1.96 -23.15
CA ILE A 110 11.46 1.09 -23.86
C ILE A 110 10.74 0.23 -24.91
N ILE A 111 9.57 -0.33 -24.57
CA ILE A 111 8.79 -1.17 -25.49
C ILE A 111 8.32 -0.36 -26.71
N LYS A 112 7.77 0.84 -26.49
CA LYS A 112 7.30 1.69 -27.60
C LYS A 112 8.44 2.20 -28.47
N MET A 113 9.60 2.49 -27.88
CA MET A 113 10.84 2.78 -28.61
C MET A 113 11.23 1.62 -29.54
N ARG A 114 11.19 0.38 -29.04
CA ARG A 114 11.53 -0.83 -29.83
C ARG A 114 10.54 -1.07 -30.99
N GLN A 115 9.26 -0.77 -30.79
CA GLN A 115 8.22 -0.92 -31.81
C GLN A 115 8.26 0.17 -32.90
N GLN A 116 9.17 1.16 -32.81
CA GLN A 116 9.24 2.33 -33.70
C GLN A 116 7.94 3.15 -33.79
N ASN A 117 7.00 2.91 -32.87
CA ASN A 117 5.70 3.58 -32.81
C ASN A 117 5.67 4.48 -31.57
N MET A 118 6.26 5.67 -31.67
CA MET A 118 6.33 6.63 -30.57
C MET A 118 5.03 7.45 -30.43
N GLU A 119 3.93 6.77 -30.12
CA GLU A 119 2.74 7.45 -29.63
C GLU A 119 2.87 7.69 -28.12
N LEU A 120 3.41 8.88 -27.81
CA LEU A 120 3.71 9.31 -26.46
C LEU A 120 2.44 9.36 -25.59
N ALA A 121 1.33 9.79 -26.19
CA ALA A 121 0.00 9.81 -25.59
C ALA A 121 -0.39 8.42 -25.04
N GLU A 122 -0.37 7.41 -25.92
CA GLU A 122 -0.74 6.04 -25.61
C GLU A 122 0.17 5.44 -24.51
N THR A 123 1.48 5.77 -24.56
CA THR A 123 2.47 5.33 -23.57
C THR A 123 2.15 5.87 -22.17
N PHE A 124 1.82 7.16 -22.07
CA PHE A 124 1.39 7.78 -20.81
C PHE A 124 0.08 7.17 -20.32
N ASN A 125 -0.91 6.98 -21.21
CA ASN A 125 -2.19 6.39 -20.84
C ASN A 125 -2.01 4.98 -20.24
N ARG A 126 -1.27 4.13 -20.94
CA ARG A 126 -1.00 2.76 -20.51
C ARG A 126 -0.25 2.72 -19.20
N SER A 127 0.75 3.59 -19.03
CA SER A 127 1.51 3.70 -17.78
C SER A 127 0.62 4.13 -16.62
N THR A 128 -0.27 5.11 -16.84
CA THR A 128 -1.25 5.55 -15.84
C THR A 128 -2.16 4.40 -15.43
N PHE A 129 -2.76 3.66 -16.37
CA PHE A 129 -3.64 2.54 -16.04
C PHE A 129 -2.94 1.44 -15.24
N VAL A 130 -1.77 0.99 -15.70
CA VAL A 130 -1.01 -0.06 -14.99
C VAL A 130 -0.64 0.39 -13.58
N TYR A 131 -0.30 1.66 -13.39
CA TYR A 131 0.01 2.19 -12.06
C TYR A 131 -1.23 2.38 -11.18
N LEU A 132 -2.39 2.74 -11.75
CA LEU A 132 -3.65 2.76 -11.00
C LEU A 132 -4.06 1.36 -10.54
N ASP A 133 -3.89 0.35 -11.39
CA ASP A 133 -4.09 -1.06 -11.01
C ASP A 133 -3.15 -1.46 -9.86
N TYR A 134 -1.88 -1.05 -9.92
CA TYR A 134 -0.92 -1.25 -8.85
C TYR A 134 -1.39 -0.61 -7.54
N LEU A 135 -1.83 0.66 -7.56
CA LEU A 135 -2.31 1.36 -6.37
C LEU A 135 -3.56 0.71 -5.77
N ALA A 136 -4.49 0.26 -6.61
CA ALA A 136 -5.69 -0.45 -6.16
C ALA A 136 -5.32 -1.79 -5.49
N ALA A 137 -4.43 -2.57 -6.10
CA ALA A 137 -3.96 -3.84 -5.53
C ALA A 137 -3.13 -3.64 -4.26
N PHE A 138 -2.32 -2.57 -4.20
CA PHE A 138 -1.56 -2.17 -3.01
C PHE A 138 -2.49 -1.83 -1.85
N TRP A 139 -3.55 -1.06 -2.12
CA TRP A 139 -4.55 -0.69 -1.12
C TRP A 139 -5.30 -1.92 -0.60
N LEU A 140 -5.77 -2.79 -1.49
CA LEU A 140 -6.45 -4.03 -1.11
C LEU A 140 -5.55 -4.92 -0.24
N THR A 141 -4.29 -5.10 -0.65
CA THR A 141 -3.31 -5.89 0.10
C THR A 141 -3.08 -5.31 1.50
N THR A 142 -2.92 -3.98 1.60
CA THR A 142 -2.73 -3.30 2.89
C THR A 142 -3.94 -3.50 3.80
N LEU A 143 -5.15 -3.35 3.28
CA LEU A 143 -6.38 -3.60 4.03
C LEU A 143 -6.49 -5.05 4.49
N SER A 144 -6.23 -6.01 3.62
CA SER A 144 -6.29 -7.43 3.96
C SER A 144 -5.30 -7.76 5.09
N ILE A 145 -4.07 -7.24 5.02
CA ILE A 145 -3.06 -7.44 6.06
C ILE A 145 -3.55 -6.87 7.40
N ASP A 146 -4.09 -5.65 7.42
CA ASP A 146 -4.51 -5.03 8.67
C ASP A 146 -5.76 -5.69 9.26
N ILE A 147 -6.68 -6.17 8.42
CA ILE A 147 -7.80 -7.03 8.86
C ILE A 147 -7.27 -8.31 9.50
N ILE A 148 -6.34 -9.00 8.84
CA ILE A 148 -5.75 -10.24 9.37
C ILE A 148 -5.01 -9.96 10.69
N LYS A 149 -4.24 -8.87 10.79
CA LYS A 149 -3.56 -8.50 12.05
C LYS A 149 -4.56 -8.24 13.17
N CYS A 150 -5.64 -7.52 12.92
CA CYS A 150 -6.67 -7.24 13.92
C CYS A 150 -7.38 -8.53 14.35
N PHE A 151 -7.66 -9.43 13.41
CA PHE A 151 -8.27 -10.72 13.70
C PHE A 151 -7.35 -11.64 14.50
N VAL A 152 -6.06 -11.70 14.13
CA VAL A 152 -5.06 -12.51 14.82
C VAL A 152 -4.71 -11.91 16.18
N GLY A 153 -4.62 -10.58 16.34
CA GLY A 153 -4.42 -9.93 17.65
C GLY A 153 -3.18 -10.43 18.42
N ARG A 154 -2.14 -10.92 17.74
CA ARG A 154 -0.95 -11.48 18.40
C ARG A 154 -0.12 -10.34 19.00
N THR A 155 0.22 -10.47 20.27
CA THR A 155 1.12 -9.58 20.99
C THR A 155 2.50 -9.53 20.33
N ARG A 156 3.15 -8.37 20.41
CA ARG A 156 4.53 -8.18 19.95
C ARG A 156 5.51 -8.64 21.02
N PRO A 157 6.76 -8.96 20.62
CA PRO A 157 7.76 -9.31 21.61
C PRO A 157 8.09 -8.20 22.60
N ASN A 158 7.84 -6.94 22.23
CA ASN A 158 8.00 -5.78 23.10
C ASN A 158 6.68 -5.31 23.73
N PHE A 159 5.74 -6.22 23.95
CA PHE A 159 4.41 -5.88 24.42
C PHE A 159 4.43 -5.20 25.79
N ILE A 160 5.18 -5.76 26.76
CA ILE A 160 5.28 -5.18 28.11
C ILE A 160 5.89 -3.78 28.08
N ALA A 161 6.98 -3.59 27.33
CA ALA A 161 7.63 -2.28 27.18
C ALA A 161 6.76 -1.23 26.47
N MET A 162 5.91 -1.64 25.52
CA MET A 162 5.05 -0.71 24.77
C MET A 162 3.70 -0.41 25.45
N CYS A 163 3.06 -1.41 26.07
CA CYS A 163 1.74 -1.30 26.69
C CYS A 163 1.83 -0.87 28.16
N ALA A 164 2.87 -1.30 28.89
CA ALA A 164 3.01 -1.14 30.33
C ALA A 164 1.70 -1.47 31.08
N PRO A 165 1.25 -2.74 31.03
CA PRO A 165 -0.01 -3.16 31.64
C PRO A 165 0.05 -3.06 33.18
N GLN A 166 -1.02 -2.56 33.80
CA GLN A 166 -1.09 -2.39 35.26
C GLN A 166 -0.99 -3.73 35.98
N GLU A 167 -1.66 -4.75 35.43
CA GLU A 167 -1.74 -6.11 35.96
C GLU A 167 -0.38 -6.80 36.03
N PHE A 168 0.60 -6.36 35.23
CA PHE A 168 1.94 -6.92 35.28
C PHE A 168 2.67 -6.58 36.57
N ASN A 169 2.43 -5.38 37.13
CA ASN A 169 3.01 -5.03 38.44
C ASN A 169 2.17 -5.60 39.58
N ASP A 170 0.85 -5.64 39.43
CA ASP A 170 -0.04 -6.04 40.52
C ASP A 170 -0.12 -7.57 40.70
N ILE A 171 -0.17 -8.33 39.60
CA ILE A 171 -0.40 -9.78 39.62
C ILE A 171 0.92 -10.54 39.41
N CYS A 172 1.74 -10.14 38.44
CA CYS A 172 2.92 -10.94 38.07
C CYS A 172 4.06 -10.86 39.10
N ILE A 173 4.04 -9.88 40.01
CA ILE A 173 5.00 -9.81 41.13
C ILE A 173 4.65 -10.85 42.21
N GLU A 174 3.37 -11.02 42.52
CA GLU A 174 2.90 -11.96 43.54
C GLU A 174 2.77 -13.39 42.99
N HIS A 175 2.37 -13.52 41.72
CA HIS A 175 2.13 -14.80 41.06
C HIS A 175 2.81 -14.84 39.68
N PRO A 176 4.09 -15.27 39.61
CA PRO A 176 4.86 -15.25 38.38
C PRO A 176 4.34 -16.21 37.29
N GLU A 177 3.59 -17.25 37.65
CA GLU A 177 2.99 -18.22 36.71
C GLU A 177 1.51 -17.90 36.38
N ALA A 178 0.98 -16.77 36.86
CA ALA A 178 -0.42 -16.42 36.63
C ALA A 178 -0.72 -16.08 35.16
N PHE A 179 -1.94 -16.40 34.73
CA PHE A 179 -2.49 -15.96 33.46
C PHE A 179 -3.32 -14.68 33.65
N VAL A 180 -2.99 -13.63 32.90
CA VAL A 180 -3.69 -12.35 32.90
C VAL A 180 -4.62 -12.30 31.69
N PRO A 181 -5.96 -12.34 31.86
CA PRO A 181 -6.89 -12.43 30.74
C PRO A 181 -7.07 -11.11 29.98
N ILE A 182 -6.89 -9.98 30.64
CA ILE A 182 -7.09 -8.63 30.09
C ILE A 182 -5.93 -7.75 30.54
N ALA A 183 -5.38 -6.98 29.59
CA ALA A 183 -4.24 -6.09 29.83
C ALA A 183 -4.67 -4.63 29.69
N HIS A 184 -4.68 -3.87 30.78
CA HIS A 184 -4.97 -2.45 30.77
C HIS A 184 -3.68 -1.64 30.54
N CYS A 185 -3.45 -1.24 29.29
CA CYS A 185 -2.28 -0.44 28.93
C CYS A 185 -2.37 0.98 29.51
N THR A 186 -1.30 1.43 30.17
CA THR A 186 -1.15 2.80 30.67
C THR A 186 -0.67 3.77 29.58
N THR A 187 -0.12 3.25 28.48
CA THR A 187 0.37 4.05 27.35
C THR A 187 -0.75 4.47 26.39
N GLY A 188 -0.51 5.52 25.60
CA GLY A 188 -1.51 6.04 24.67
C GLY A 188 -2.01 5.02 23.62
N TRP A 189 -3.23 5.23 23.12
CA TRP A 189 -3.95 4.31 22.23
C TRP A 189 -3.11 3.75 21.07
N LYS A 190 -2.29 4.58 20.41
CA LYS A 190 -1.46 4.14 19.27
C LYS A 190 -0.39 3.12 19.69
N LYS A 191 0.24 3.28 20.85
CA LYS A 191 1.26 2.35 21.36
C LYS A 191 0.61 1.05 21.81
N SER A 192 -0.49 1.15 22.56
CA SER A 192 -1.32 0.01 22.99
C SER A 192 -1.84 -0.81 21.80
N ARG A 193 -2.38 -0.16 20.76
CA ARG A 193 -2.82 -0.86 19.54
C ARG A 193 -1.66 -1.55 18.84
N ASN A 194 -0.53 -0.86 18.66
CA ASN A 194 0.61 -1.41 17.95
C ASN A 194 1.27 -2.57 18.69
N SER A 195 1.24 -2.59 20.03
CA SER A 195 1.80 -3.71 20.81
C SER A 195 1.03 -5.02 20.62
N LYS A 196 -0.23 -4.96 20.16
CA LYS A 196 -1.12 -6.12 19.92
C LYS A 196 -1.17 -6.59 18.47
N LEU A 197 -0.33 -6.02 17.58
CA LEU A 197 -0.36 -6.28 16.14
C LEU A 197 1.02 -6.70 15.63
N SER A 198 1.43 -7.93 15.95
CA SER A 198 2.72 -8.49 15.53
C SER A 198 2.67 -9.28 14.22
N PHE A 199 1.58 -10.02 13.97
CA PHE A 199 1.48 -10.96 12.85
C PHE A 199 0.25 -10.69 11.97
N PRO A 200 0.38 -10.76 10.63
CA PRO A 200 1.61 -10.88 9.84
C PRO A 200 2.40 -9.56 9.75
N SER A 201 3.68 -9.63 9.34
CA SER A 201 4.53 -8.43 9.17
C SER A 201 4.06 -7.59 7.97
N GLY A 202 3.64 -6.35 8.24
CA GLY A 202 3.24 -5.42 7.18
C GLY A 202 4.39 -5.01 6.25
N HIS A 203 5.61 -4.89 6.78
CA HIS A 203 6.78 -4.53 5.96
C HIS A 203 7.08 -5.63 4.95
N ALA A 204 7.15 -6.89 5.42
CA ALA A 204 7.42 -8.03 4.56
C ALA A 204 6.32 -8.21 3.50
N ALA A 205 5.05 -8.11 3.90
CA ALA A 205 3.94 -8.32 2.98
C ALA A 205 3.87 -7.26 1.87
N ILE A 206 4.12 -5.98 2.18
CA ILE A 206 4.18 -4.91 1.17
C ILE A 206 5.39 -5.09 0.24
N SER A 207 6.55 -5.48 0.76
CA SER A 207 7.73 -5.77 -0.06
C SER A 207 7.46 -6.91 -1.04
N VAL A 208 6.93 -8.03 -0.54
CA VAL A 208 6.61 -9.20 -1.37
C VAL A 208 5.57 -8.85 -2.43
N PHE A 209 4.52 -8.13 -2.06
CA PHE A 209 3.51 -7.65 -3.00
C PHE A 209 4.13 -6.84 -4.15
N SER A 210 4.95 -5.83 -3.81
CA SER A 210 5.58 -4.97 -4.81
C SER A 210 6.45 -5.77 -5.78
N THR A 211 7.27 -6.69 -5.25
CA THR A 211 8.12 -7.56 -6.07
C THR A 211 7.30 -8.47 -6.98
N LEU A 212 6.25 -9.11 -6.46
CA LEU A 212 5.41 -10.01 -7.25
C LEU A 212 4.65 -9.27 -8.35
N PHE A 213 4.10 -8.09 -8.05
CA PHE A 213 3.42 -7.29 -9.07
C PHE A 213 4.36 -6.93 -10.21
N LEU A 214 5.58 -6.50 -9.90
CA LEU A 214 6.60 -6.19 -10.91
C LEU A 214 7.01 -7.42 -11.71
N PHE A 215 7.17 -8.57 -11.05
CA PHE A 215 7.47 -9.84 -11.73
C PHE A 215 6.41 -10.18 -12.78
N PHE A 216 5.14 -10.22 -12.38
CA PHE A 216 4.02 -10.51 -13.30
C PHE A 216 3.86 -9.44 -14.39
N LEU A 217 4.13 -8.18 -14.06
CA LEU A 217 4.18 -7.12 -15.06
C LEU A 217 5.23 -7.43 -16.11
N PHE A 218 6.46 -7.76 -15.72
CA PHE A 218 7.53 -8.08 -16.65
C PHE A 218 7.21 -9.31 -17.51
N GLU A 219 6.68 -10.37 -16.92
CA GLU A 219 6.23 -11.56 -17.65
C GLU A 219 5.21 -11.22 -18.74
N ARG A 220 4.17 -10.46 -18.38
CA ARG A 220 3.16 -10.00 -19.35
C ARG A 220 3.74 -9.09 -20.44
N LEU A 221 4.71 -8.25 -20.10
CA LEU A 221 5.39 -7.40 -21.09
C LEU A 221 6.27 -8.23 -22.02
N THR A 222 6.86 -9.33 -21.57
CA THR A 222 7.64 -10.23 -22.44
C THR A 222 6.75 -11.05 -23.37
N GLU A 223 5.62 -11.58 -22.89
CA GLU A 223 4.69 -12.38 -23.71
C GLU A 223 4.04 -11.56 -24.83
N THR A 224 3.75 -10.28 -24.60
CA THR A 224 3.08 -9.42 -25.60
C THR A 224 4.01 -8.91 -26.70
N ASN A 225 5.31 -9.19 -26.63
CA ASN A 225 6.33 -8.72 -27.58
C ASN A 225 7.02 -9.85 -28.36
N PHE A 226 6.58 -11.10 -28.20
CA PHE A 226 6.92 -12.27 -29.02
C PHE A 226 5.65 -12.83 -29.66
#